data_AF-A0A2D9FR60-F1
#
_entry.id   AF-A0A2D9FR60-F1
#
_cell.length_a   1.000
_cell.length_b   1.000
_cell.length_c   1.000
_cell.angle_alpha   90.00
_cell.angle_beta   90.00
_cell.angle_gamma   90.00
#
_symmetry.space_group_name_H-M   'P 1'
#
loop_
_entity.id
_entity.type
_entity.pdbx_description
1 polymer ?
#
loop_
_entity_poly.entity_id
_entity_poly.type
_entity_poly.pdbx_seq_one_letter_code
_entity_poly.pdbx_strand_id
1 'polypeptide(L)'
;MKSDKLRILHNAIFEAQTWKPGRSRNSLENDFYQLMLKGPSLDQHQDLWTEFRKALARNEHLQDAELREFLTRPNYAREGYWWFDPAEWRD
;
A
#
# COMPACT_ATOMS: atom_id res chain seq x y z
N MET A 1 14.95 -2.41 -19.04
CA MET A 1 14.06 -1.44 -18.36
C MET A 1 13.38 -2.15 -17.20
N LYS A 2 13.48 -1.64 -15.96
CA LYS A 2 12.60 -2.13 -14.89
C LYS A 2 11.16 -1.80 -15.31
N SER A 3 10.26 -2.78 -15.30
CA SER A 3 8.86 -2.61 -15.66
C SER A 3 8.25 -1.43 -14.88
N ASP A 4 7.53 -0.53 -15.54
CA ASP A 4 6.85 0.59 -14.87
C ASP A 4 5.92 0.11 -13.74
N LYS A 5 5.32 -1.08 -13.91
CA LYS A 5 4.50 -1.73 -12.89
C LYS A 5 5.30 -2.04 -11.62
N LEU A 6 6.51 -2.57 -11.79
CA LEU A 6 7.38 -2.93 -10.66
C LEU A 6 7.83 -1.68 -9.88
N ARG A 7 8.10 -0.58 -10.60
CA ARG A 7 8.40 0.72 -9.97
C ARG A 7 7.24 1.19 -9.09
N ILE A 8 5.99 1.01 -9.53
CA ILE A 8 4.80 1.38 -8.75
C ILE A 8 4.72 0.58 -7.43
N LEU A 9 4.97 -0.73 -7.47
CA LEU A 9 5.00 -1.54 -6.24
C LEU A 9 6.12 -1.10 -5.29
N HIS A 10 7.33 -0.83 -5.81
CA HIS A 10 8.41 -0.30 -4.98
C HIS A 10 8.09 1.05 -4.35
N ASN A 11 7.43 1.96 -5.08
CA ASN A 11 7.00 3.24 -4.54
C ASN A 11 5.98 3.06 -3.41
N ALA A 12 4.98 2.20 -3.60
CA ALA A 12 3.98 1.92 -2.56
C ALA A 12 4.60 1.31 -1.30
N ILE A 13 5.58 0.39 -1.45
CA ILE A 13 6.36 -0.13 -0.33
C ILE A 13 7.11 0.99 0.38
N PHE A 14 7.82 1.83 -0.37
CA PHE A 14 8.60 2.93 0.19
C PHE A 14 7.73 3.94 0.94
N GLU A 15 6.58 4.34 0.38
CA GLU A 15 5.65 5.23 1.06
C GLU A 15 5.06 4.56 2.31
N ALA A 16 4.64 3.30 2.23
CA ALA A 16 4.15 2.57 3.40
C ALA A 16 5.20 2.48 4.53
N GLN A 17 6.49 2.31 4.19
CA GLN A 17 7.58 2.25 5.18
C GLN A 17 7.93 3.62 5.79
N THR A 18 7.82 4.68 5.01
CA THR A 18 8.37 6.01 5.38
C THR A 18 7.31 7.03 5.77
N TRP A 19 6.03 6.69 5.61
CA TRP A 19 4.95 7.56 6.03
C TRP A 19 5.04 7.87 7.52
N LYS A 20 4.81 9.13 7.87
CA LYS A 20 4.79 9.64 9.23
C LYS A 20 3.96 10.93 9.29
N PRO A 21 3.47 11.32 10.48
CA PRO A 21 2.76 12.59 10.66
C PRO A 21 3.56 13.79 10.12
N GLY A 22 2.86 14.73 9.49
CA GLY A 22 3.45 15.92 8.87
C GLY A 22 3.94 15.74 7.43
N ARG A 23 3.93 14.51 6.87
CA ARG A 23 4.04 14.30 5.42
C ARG A 23 2.69 14.49 4.75
N SER A 24 2.69 14.92 3.48
CA SER A 24 1.44 15.03 2.71
C SER A 24 0.82 13.66 2.49
N ARG A 25 -0.41 13.49 2.97
CA ARG A 25 -1.24 12.30 2.75
C ARG A 25 -1.40 11.94 1.27
N ASN A 26 -1.48 12.95 0.41
CA ASN A 26 -1.71 12.81 -1.04
C ASN A 26 -0.67 11.94 -1.75
N SER A 27 0.58 11.94 -1.27
CA SER A 27 1.65 11.13 -1.89
C SER A 27 1.36 9.64 -1.74
N LEU A 28 1.03 9.22 -0.52
CA LEU A 28 0.68 7.84 -0.20
C LEU A 28 -0.62 7.43 -0.92
N GLU A 29 -1.63 8.29 -0.90
CA GLU A 29 -2.89 7.99 -1.59
C GLU A 29 -2.68 7.75 -3.08
N ASN A 30 -1.92 8.65 -3.72
CA ASN A 30 -1.64 8.55 -5.15
C ASN A 30 -0.89 7.26 -5.48
N ASP A 31 0.13 6.89 -4.70
CA ASP A 31 0.89 5.67 -4.96
C ASP A 31 0.03 4.41 -4.76
N PHE A 32 -0.88 4.40 -3.80
CA PHE A 32 -1.79 3.27 -3.56
C PHE A 32 -2.85 3.14 -4.66
N TYR A 33 -3.38 4.26 -5.18
CA TYR A 33 -4.24 4.23 -6.36
C TYR A 33 -3.48 3.84 -7.63
N GLN A 34 -2.23 4.30 -7.81
CA GLN A 34 -1.42 3.84 -8.95
C GLN A 34 -1.15 2.34 -8.86
N LEU A 35 -0.90 1.81 -7.66
CA LEU A 35 -0.74 0.37 -7.43
C LEU A 35 -2.00 -0.41 -7.83
N MET A 36 -3.16 0.10 -7.44
CA MET A 36 -4.47 -0.45 -7.81
C MET A 36 -4.69 -0.48 -9.33
N LEU A 37 -4.36 0.61 -10.03
CA LEU A 37 -4.68 0.79 -11.45
C LEU A 37 -3.64 0.22 -12.41
N LYS A 38 -2.37 0.25 -12.01
CA LYS A 38 -1.22 0.01 -12.90
C LYS A 38 -0.14 -0.86 -12.27
N GLY A 39 -0.36 -1.39 -11.07
CA GLY A 39 0.56 -2.29 -10.39
C GLY A 39 0.77 -3.61 -11.14
N PRO A 40 1.77 -4.41 -10.69
CA PRO A 40 1.94 -5.77 -11.18
C PRO A 40 0.76 -6.63 -10.71
N SER A 41 0.60 -7.82 -11.29
CA SER A 41 -0.39 -8.78 -10.80
C SER A 41 0.06 -9.36 -9.45
N LEU A 42 -0.89 -9.78 -8.61
CA LEU A 42 -0.61 -10.33 -7.28
C LEU A 42 0.16 -11.66 -7.30
N ASP A 43 0.08 -12.40 -8.41
CA ASP A 43 0.82 -13.65 -8.64
C ASP A 43 2.29 -13.42 -9.06
N GLN A 44 2.65 -12.18 -9.39
CA GLN A 44 4.01 -11.78 -9.76
C GLN A 44 4.72 -11.13 -8.57
N HIS A 45 6.04 -11.34 -8.44
CA HIS A 45 6.86 -10.67 -7.41
C HIS A 45 6.32 -10.86 -5.98
N GLN A 46 5.99 -12.11 -5.63
CA GLN A 46 5.39 -12.47 -4.33
C GLN A 46 6.24 -12.01 -3.13
N ASP A 47 7.55 -11.97 -3.29
CA ASP A 47 8.51 -11.41 -2.33
C ASP A 47 8.22 -9.94 -2.05
N LEU A 48 8.01 -9.13 -3.08
CA LEU A 48 7.71 -7.71 -2.93
C LEU A 48 6.30 -7.46 -2.37
N TRP A 49 5.30 -8.25 -2.76
CA TRP A 49 3.98 -8.17 -2.15
C TRP A 49 4.00 -8.52 -0.67
N THR A 50 4.84 -9.47 -0.28
CA THR A 50 5.09 -9.81 1.13
C THR A 50 5.74 -8.63 1.85
N GLU A 51 6.77 -8.02 1.26
CA GLU A 51 7.41 -6.83 1.84
C GLU A 51 6.45 -5.63 1.94
N PHE A 52 5.54 -5.46 0.97
CA PHE A 52 4.49 -4.44 1.05
C PHE A 52 3.55 -4.70 2.23
N ARG A 53 3.13 -5.95 2.42
CA ARG A 53 2.27 -6.32 3.55
C ARG A 53 2.97 -6.06 4.89
N LYS A 54 4.25 -6.41 5.01
CA LYS A 54 5.06 -6.11 6.20
C LYS A 54 5.20 -4.62 6.44
N ALA A 55 5.43 -3.83 5.40
CA ALA A 55 5.53 -2.38 5.50
C ALA A 55 4.25 -1.77 6.08
N LEU A 56 3.09 -2.22 5.58
CA LEU A 56 1.79 -1.80 6.09
C LEU A 56 1.58 -2.21 7.55
N ALA A 57 1.93 -3.45 7.91
CA ALA A 57 1.76 -3.98 9.26
C ALA A 57 2.65 -3.28 10.30
N ARG A 58 3.89 -2.91 9.91
CA ARG A 58 4.92 -2.40 10.83
C ARG A 58 4.88 -0.89 11.01
N ASN A 59 4.31 -0.14 10.08
CA ASN A 59 4.21 1.31 10.23
C ASN A 59 2.96 1.68 11.04
N GLU A 60 3.16 1.89 12.35
CA GLU A 60 2.11 2.25 13.30
C GLU A 60 1.34 3.52 12.90
N HIS A 61 2.02 4.46 12.24
CA HIS A 61 1.43 5.72 11.80
C HIS A 61 0.36 5.54 10.73
N LEU A 62 0.36 4.42 9.99
CA LEU A 62 -0.71 4.12 9.03
C LEU A 62 -2.07 3.87 9.71
N GLN A 63 -2.09 3.60 11.01
CA GLN A 63 -3.32 3.46 11.79
C GLN A 63 -3.82 4.80 12.38
N ASP A 64 -3.05 5.89 12.22
CA ASP A 64 -3.45 7.21 12.67
C ASP A 64 -4.78 7.62 12.02
N ALA A 65 -5.61 8.36 12.76
CA ALA A 65 -6.96 8.72 12.32
C ALA A 65 -6.98 9.42 10.94
N GLU A 66 -5.94 10.19 10.61
CA GLU A 66 -5.79 10.91 9.35
C GLU A 66 -5.74 9.98 8.12
N LEU A 67 -5.10 8.82 8.27
CA LEU A 67 -4.93 7.84 7.20
C LEU A 67 -5.91 6.68 7.27
N ARG A 68 -6.40 6.36 8.46
CA ARG A 68 -7.27 5.22 8.68
C ARG A 68 -8.50 5.24 7.79
N GLU A 69 -9.09 6.41 7.56
CA GLU A 69 -10.22 6.56 6.63
C GLU A 69 -9.84 6.16 5.19
N PHE A 70 -8.67 6.57 4.71
CA PHE A 70 -8.18 6.21 3.39
C PHE A 70 -7.86 4.72 3.28
N LEU A 71 -7.19 4.17 4.29
CA LEU A 71 -6.71 2.79 4.33
C LEU A 71 -7.78 1.78 4.74
N THR A 72 -8.99 2.22 5.09
CA THR A 72 -10.13 1.36 5.43
C THR A 72 -11.24 1.53 4.40
N ARG A 73 -11.10 0.88 3.24
CA ARG A 73 -12.08 0.96 2.14
C ARG A 73 -12.60 -0.43 1.77
N PRO A 74 -13.71 -0.89 2.38
CA PRO A 74 -14.16 -2.27 2.25
C PRO A 74 -14.55 -2.65 0.82
N ASN A 75 -14.97 -1.69 0.00
CA ASN A 75 -15.29 -1.97 -1.41
C ASN A 75 -14.03 -2.38 -2.20
N TYR A 76 -12.93 -1.65 -2.03
CA TYR A 76 -11.66 -1.98 -2.70
C TYR A 76 -11.04 -3.27 -2.14
N ALA A 77 -11.13 -3.48 -0.83
CA ALA A 77 -10.67 -4.72 -0.22
C ALA A 77 -11.39 -5.96 -0.82
N ARG A 78 -12.71 -5.88 -0.99
CA ARG A 78 -13.52 -6.94 -1.64
C ARG A 78 -13.15 -7.20 -3.10
N GLU A 79 -12.62 -6.20 -3.79
CA GLU A 79 -12.11 -6.31 -5.17
C GLU A 79 -10.70 -6.91 -5.23
N GLY A 80 -10.09 -7.23 -4.08
CA GLY A 80 -8.77 -7.87 -3.98
C GLY A 80 -7.63 -6.91 -3.60
N TYR A 81 -7.93 -5.63 -3.39
CA TYR A 81 -6.96 -4.62 -2.98
C TYR A 81 -6.79 -4.61 -1.45
N TRP A 82 -6.26 -5.71 -0.92
CA TRP A 82 -6.16 -6.00 0.51
C TRP A 82 -5.39 -4.94 1.32
N TRP A 83 -4.59 -4.08 0.68
CA TRP A 83 -3.93 -2.96 1.36
C TRP A 83 -4.91 -1.87 1.83
N PHE A 84 -6.17 -1.91 1.39
CA PHE A 84 -7.28 -1.10 1.90
C PHE A 84 -8.08 -1.78 3.04
N ASP A 85 -7.56 -2.86 3.60
CA ASP A 85 -8.10 -3.52 4.79
C ASP A 85 -6.98 -3.76 5.82
N PRO A 86 -6.91 -2.96 6.90
CA PRO A 86 -5.90 -3.14 7.93
C PRO A 86 -5.91 -4.52 8.61
N ALA A 87 -7.03 -5.26 8.57
CA ALA A 87 -7.11 -6.61 9.12
C ALA A 87 -6.35 -7.66 8.27
N GLU A 88 -6.04 -7.33 7.01
CA GLU A 88 -5.29 -8.18 6.08
C GLU A 88 -3.78 -7.91 6.11
N TRP A 89 -3.31 -6.92 6.88
CA TRP A 89 -1.89 -6.58 7.03
C TRP A 89 -1.18 -7.52 8.01
N ARG A 90 -1.26 -8.83 7.74
CA ARG A 90 -0.64 -9.86 8.58
C ARG A 90 0.85 -9.99 8.23
N ASP A 91 1.72 -10.01 9.25
CA ASP A 91 3.16 -10.33 9.09
C ASP A 91 3.34 -11.84 8.84
#